data_AF-A0A5C3FP85-F1
#
_entry.id   AF-A0A5C3FP85-F1
#
_cell.length_a   1.000
_cell.length_b   1.000
_cell.length_c   1.000
_cell.angle_alpha   90.00
_cell.angle_beta   90.00
_cell.angle_gamma   90.00
#
_symmetry.space_group_name_H-M   'P 1'
#
loop_
_entity.id
_entity.type
_entity.pdbx_description
1 polymer ?
#
loop_
_entity_poly.entity_id
_entity_poly.type
_entity_poly.pdbx_seq_one_letter_code
_entity_poly.pdbx_strand_id
1 'polypeptide(L)'
;MRLFKMLLPLALLGVTAIGRCHAMDGEEATRDARLPVTDDPRSVHYQPDPAPAPAAESNWRPSSPSPAPSREQAAQLYPFGVEDRPWTLSHVQAHASSSSNMPISFQSPRVYWQIGRFTTGDGRSYGPYMIGSTRFLLQPYPLDIPVLSKFYTQPGWIPTDFERFGASIGPMLDTWIFRPEPGILRLIRHQLHVMLNNAGLRPEPVGNEGLTEGEYLWPPLGMRAYGVAVYMPTQNGDRLSSAVARELAAHRFHAPRVFRLEVPLGSHSRYILMTPVASGHFTPVAAADVPNSEFWVFHEAMVGGGVRTPQHSMALLGGMFLPKRATTLLGDSAFFRRAIF
;
A
#
# COMPACT_ATOMS: atom_id res chain seq x y z
N MET A 1 31.69 57.16 6.20
CA MET A 1 32.22 56.74 4.88
C MET A 1 31.20 55.84 4.20
N ARG A 2 30.99 56.07 2.90
CA ARG A 2 29.86 55.66 2.03
C ARG A 2 29.78 54.13 1.84
N LEU A 3 28.60 53.49 1.96
CA LEU A 3 27.55 53.26 0.94
C LEU A 3 28.03 52.41 -0.26
N PHE A 4 27.65 51.12 -0.28
CA PHE A 4 27.69 50.28 -1.48
C PHE A 4 26.27 49.89 -1.88
N LYS A 5 25.88 50.38 -3.06
CA LYS A 5 24.63 50.18 -3.79
C LYS A 5 25.06 50.09 -5.25
N MET A 6 24.78 49.00 -5.95
CA MET A 6 24.69 48.90 -7.42
C MET A 6 24.27 47.46 -7.77
N LEU A 7 23.02 47.22 -8.19
CA LEU A 7 22.44 47.43 -9.53
C LEU A 7 23.07 46.54 -10.60
N LEU A 8 22.34 45.48 -10.93
CA LEU A 8 22.50 44.61 -12.09
C LEU A 8 21.91 45.31 -13.33
N PRO A 9 22.59 45.38 -14.50
CA PRO A 9 21.97 45.87 -15.71
C PRO A 9 21.30 44.72 -16.49
N LEU A 10 20.03 44.96 -16.86
CA LEU A 10 19.36 44.32 -17.98
C LEU A 10 20.10 44.67 -19.28
N ALA A 11 20.39 43.67 -20.10
CA ALA A 11 20.70 43.87 -21.52
C ALA A 11 19.61 43.17 -22.37
N LEU A 12 18.80 44.00 -23.01
CA LEU A 12 17.93 43.70 -24.15
C LEU A 12 18.77 43.73 -25.44
N LEU A 13 18.52 42.78 -26.36
CA LEU A 13 18.60 42.85 -27.85
C LEU A 13 18.29 41.40 -28.30
N GLY A 14 17.14 41.09 -28.89
CA GLY A 14 16.74 41.45 -30.26
C GLY A 14 17.37 40.44 -31.23
N VAL A 15 16.67 39.68 -32.08
CA VAL A 15 15.71 40.11 -33.11
C VAL A 15 15.17 38.86 -33.86
N THR A 16 13.83 38.80 -34.04
CA THR A 16 12.97 38.31 -35.17
C THR A 16 13.25 36.95 -35.85
N ALA A 17 12.30 36.21 -36.43
CA ALA A 17 10.96 36.45 -36.98
C ALA A 17 10.17 35.12 -36.93
N ILE A 18 8.84 35.11 -36.86
CA ILE A 18 7.84 34.83 -37.92
C ILE A 18 6.52 34.84 -37.12
N GLY A 19 5.38 35.42 -37.47
CA GLY A 19 4.80 35.95 -38.70
C GLY A 19 3.38 36.41 -38.31
N ARG A 20 3.02 37.63 -38.73
CA ARG A 20 1.65 38.23 -38.72
C ARG A 20 0.90 37.69 -39.95
N CYS A 21 -0.43 37.67 -40.12
CA CYS A 21 -1.61 38.28 -39.48
C CYS A 21 -2.85 37.58 -40.10
N HIS A 22 -3.98 37.50 -39.40
CA HIS A 22 -5.19 38.26 -39.78
C HIS A 22 -6.28 38.11 -38.72
N ALA A 23 -6.68 39.27 -38.18
CA ALA A 23 -7.91 39.48 -37.44
C ALA A 23 -9.04 39.77 -38.42
N MET A 24 -10.28 39.44 -38.04
CA MET A 24 -11.49 40.17 -38.43
C MET A 24 -12.47 40.09 -37.25
N ASP A 25 -12.97 41.27 -36.90
CA ASP A 25 -13.94 41.58 -35.86
C ASP A 25 -15.33 40.95 -36.11
N GLY A 26 -16.10 40.88 -35.02
CA GLY A 26 -17.31 40.07 -34.90
C GLY A 26 -18.61 40.69 -35.42
N GLU A 27 -19.71 39.98 -35.15
CA GLU A 27 -21.05 40.53 -35.06
C GLU A 27 -22.01 39.51 -34.43
N GLU A 28 -22.88 40.04 -33.59
CA GLU A 28 -23.96 39.40 -32.84
C GLU A 28 -25.19 39.30 -33.75
N ALA A 29 -25.73 38.10 -34.00
CA ALA A 29 -27.09 37.96 -34.56
C ALA A 29 -27.71 36.59 -34.26
N THR A 30 -28.77 36.63 -33.46
CA THR A 30 -29.86 35.66 -33.35
C THR A 30 -30.41 35.20 -34.71
N ARG A 31 -30.67 33.90 -34.90
CA ARG A 31 -31.99 33.32 -35.25
C ARG A 31 -31.93 31.83 -35.59
N ASP A 32 -33.00 31.16 -35.17
CA ASP A 32 -33.48 29.85 -35.59
C ASP A 32 -33.34 29.56 -37.08
N ALA A 33 -32.83 28.36 -37.41
CA ALA A 33 -33.23 27.64 -38.62
C ALA A 33 -32.96 26.14 -38.43
N ARG A 34 -34.06 25.39 -38.25
CA ARG A 34 -34.11 23.93 -38.29
C ARG A 34 -33.72 23.42 -39.67
N LEU A 35 -32.81 22.44 -39.73
CA LEU A 35 -32.60 21.61 -40.92
C LEU A 35 -33.50 20.37 -40.86
N PRO A 36 -33.98 19.84 -42.01
CA PRO A 36 -34.95 18.75 -42.07
C PRO A 36 -34.27 17.40 -41.88
N VAL A 37 -34.86 16.55 -41.04
CA VAL A 37 -34.49 15.13 -40.90
C VAL A 37 -35.19 14.35 -42.00
N THR A 38 -34.41 13.68 -42.85
CA THR A 38 -34.90 12.64 -43.76
C THR A 38 -34.97 11.31 -43.01
N ASP A 39 -36.16 10.71 -42.95
CA ASP A 39 -36.43 9.43 -42.29
C ASP A 39 -35.76 8.25 -43.02
N ASP A 40 -34.82 7.58 -42.36
CA ASP A 40 -34.29 6.27 -42.77
C ASP A 40 -35.06 5.15 -42.01
N PRO A 41 -35.78 4.24 -42.70
CA PRO A 41 -36.64 3.24 -42.09
C PRO A 41 -35.91 2.02 -41.47
N ARG A 42 -34.66 2.15 -41.02
CA ARG A 42 -33.93 1.08 -40.29
C ARG A 42 -33.38 1.44 -38.91
N SER A 43 -33.89 2.50 -38.30
CA SER A 43 -33.58 2.85 -36.91
C SER A 43 -34.38 2.00 -35.92
N VAL A 44 -33.74 1.01 -35.29
CA VAL A 44 -34.32 0.26 -34.17
C VAL A 44 -34.44 1.22 -32.97
N HIS A 45 -35.68 1.54 -32.58
CA HIS A 45 -35.97 2.35 -31.39
C HIS A 45 -35.44 1.68 -30.12
N TYR A 46 -34.43 2.30 -29.50
CA TYR A 46 -34.13 2.06 -28.09
C TYR A 46 -35.18 2.79 -27.25
N GLN A 47 -36.08 2.03 -26.61
CA GLN A 47 -36.94 2.54 -25.55
C GLN A 47 -36.14 2.47 -24.24
N PRO A 48 -35.82 3.60 -23.58
CA PRO A 48 -35.30 3.55 -22.22
C PRO A 48 -36.40 3.03 -21.29
N ASP A 49 -36.05 2.07 -20.42
CA ASP A 49 -36.93 1.58 -19.36
C ASP A 49 -37.43 2.76 -18.50
N PRO A 50 -38.69 2.70 -18.01
CA PRO A 50 -39.23 3.75 -17.15
C PRO A 50 -38.40 3.85 -15.87
N ALA A 51 -37.99 5.07 -15.52
CA ALA A 51 -37.31 5.36 -14.27
C ALA A 51 -38.15 4.81 -13.09
N PRO A 52 -37.52 4.09 -12.13
CA PRO A 52 -38.24 3.61 -10.97
C PRO A 52 -38.84 4.80 -10.20
N ALA A 53 -40.13 4.72 -9.91
CA ALA A 53 -40.85 5.71 -9.12
C ALA A 53 -40.15 5.92 -7.75
N PRO A 54 -40.15 7.15 -7.20
CA PRO A 54 -39.57 7.40 -5.89
C PRO A 54 -40.28 6.53 -4.85
N ALA A 55 -39.53 5.59 -4.26
CA ALA A 55 -40.02 4.77 -3.18
C ALA A 55 -40.46 5.67 -2.02
N ALA A 56 -41.67 5.45 -1.55
CA ALA A 56 -42.24 6.07 -0.36
C ALA A 56 -41.25 5.99 0.82
N GLU A 57 -41.09 7.12 1.50
CA GLU A 57 -40.44 7.35 2.79
C GLU A 57 -39.82 6.11 3.46
N SER A 58 -38.61 5.77 3.01
CA SER A 58 -37.72 4.84 3.69
C SER A 58 -37.24 5.50 4.99
N ASN A 59 -37.86 5.14 6.11
CA ASN A 59 -37.43 5.44 7.48
C ASN A 59 -36.11 4.74 7.84
N TRP A 60 -35.05 4.96 7.04
CA TRP A 60 -33.72 4.43 7.28
C TRP A 60 -33.09 5.21 8.43
N ARG A 61 -33.17 4.66 9.64
CA ARG A 61 -32.26 5.02 10.73
C ARG A 61 -30.96 4.25 10.51
N PRO A 62 -29.78 4.88 10.69
CA PRO A 62 -28.53 4.14 10.74
C PRO A 62 -28.61 3.11 11.87
N SER A 63 -28.58 1.82 11.53
CA SER A 63 -28.34 0.76 12.48
C SER A 63 -27.03 1.08 13.21
N SER A 64 -27.05 1.12 14.54
CA SER A 64 -25.85 1.27 15.34
C SER A 64 -24.79 0.27 14.87
N PRO A 65 -23.50 0.67 14.81
CA PRO A 65 -22.45 -0.24 14.38
C PRO A 65 -22.50 -1.50 15.25
N SER A 66 -22.43 -2.68 14.61
CA SER A 66 -22.32 -3.95 15.32
C SER A 66 -21.22 -3.83 16.37
N PRO A 67 -21.44 -4.28 17.62
CA PRO A 67 -20.44 -4.20 18.65
C PRO A 67 -19.18 -4.94 18.20
N ALA A 68 -18.02 -4.38 18.52
CA ALA A 68 -16.74 -5.05 18.32
C ALA A 68 -16.81 -6.49 18.89
N PRO A 69 -16.17 -7.49 18.25
CA PRO A 69 -16.17 -8.85 18.77
C PRO A 69 -15.75 -8.84 20.23
N SER A 70 -16.42 -9.65 21.06
CA SER A 70 -16.09 -9.72 22.47
C SER A 70 -14.64 -10.16 22.65
N ARG A 71 -14.05 -9.85 23.80
CA ARG A 71 -12.68 -10.25 24.14
C ARG A 71 -12.48 -11.77 24.00
N GLU A 72 -13.51 -12.58 24.27
CA GLU A 72 -13.46 -14.03 24.07
C GLU A 72 -13.53 -14.45 22.59
N GLN A 73 -14.31 -13.76 21.75
CA GLN A 73 -14.40 -14.04 20.31
C GLN A 73 -13.13 -13.65 19.56
N ALA A 74 -12.49 -12.55 19.98
CA ALA A 74 -11.16 -12.19 19.49
C ALA A 74 -10.13 -13.27 19.90
N ALA A 75 -10.14 -13.72 21.16
CA ALA A 75 -9.21 -14.73 21.65
C ALA A 75 -9.31 -16.09 20.93
N GLN A 76 -10.48 -16.47 20.42
CA GLN A 76 -10.64 -17.70 19.62
C GLN A 76 -10.00 -17.63 18.22
N LEU A 77 -9.69 -16.42 17.72
CA LEU A 77 -9.02 -16.21 16.43
C LEU A 77 -7.48 -16.08 16.57
N TYR A 78 -6.94 -16.11 17.80
CA TYR A 78 -5.52 -15.95 18.11
C TYR A 78 -5.03 -17.11 18.99
N PRO A 79 -4.21 -18.05 18.49
CA PRO A 79 -3.84 -19.25 19.23
C PRO A 79 -2.79 -19.03 20.34
N PHE A 80 -2.38 -17.79 20.64
CA PHE A 80 -1.28 -17.53 21.57
C PHE A 80 -1.75 -16.75 22.81
N GLY A 81 -1.70 -17.40 23.98
CA GLY A 81 -1.79 -16.75 25.29
C GLY A 81 -0.52 -15.96 25.60
N VAL A 82 -0.63 -14.93 26.46
CA VAL A 82 0.52 -14.08 26.89
C VAL A 82 1.64 -14.89 27.58
N GLU A 83 1.27 -16.04 28.15
CA GLU A 83 2.14 -16.99 28.86
C GLU A 83 2.88 -17.97 27.91
N ASP A 84 2.41 -18.15 26.67
CA ASP A 84 3.01 -19.07 25.68
C ASP A 84 3.81 -18.29 24.65
N ARG A 85 4.97 -17.74 25.04
CA ARG A 85 5.90 -17.14 24.07
C ARG A 85 6.80 -18.24 23.50
N PRO A 86 6.57 -18.75 22.27
CA PRO A 86 7.41 -19.81 21.70
C PRO A 86 8.81 -19.31 21.29
N TRP A 87 9.13 -18.04 21.54
CA TRP A 87 10.33 -17.37 21.03
C TRP A 87 11.12 -16.71 22.15
N THR A 88 12.45 -16.77 22.03
CA THR A 88 13.39 -16.08 22.90
C THR A 88 13.91 -14.82 22.21
N LEU A 89 13.97 -13.70 22.93
CA LEU A 89 14.63 -12.49 22.47
C LEU A 89 16.07 -12.50 22.99
N SER A 90 17.04 -12.54 22.08
CA SER A 90 18.45 -12.44 22.42
C SER A 90 19.03 -11.12 21.95
N HIS A 91 19.94 -10.59 22.75
CA HIS A 91 20.82 -9.50 22.37
C HIS A 91 22.10 -10.11 21.82
N VAL A 92 22.41 -9.88 20.55
CA VAL A 92 23.58 -10.50 19.90
C VAL A 92 24.62 -9.42 19.61
N GLN A 93 25.81 -9.60 20.19
CA GLN A 93 26.99 -8.83 19.85
C GLN A 93 27.78 -9.61 18.79
N ALA A 94 27.81 -9.10 17.56
CA ALA A 94 28.60 -9.71 16.49
C ALA A 94 30.09 -9.50 16.74
N HIS A 95 30.81 -10.60 17.00
CA HIS A 95 32.26 -10.65 16.90
C HIS A 95 32.66 -10.74 15.41
N ALA A 96 33.73 -10.05 15.03
CA ALA A 96 34.17 -9.88 13.63
C ALA A 96 34.46 -11.18 12.86
N SER A 97 34.42 -12.33 13.53
CA SER A 97 34.81 -13.64 13.01
C SER A 97 33.63 -14.56 12.67
N SER A 98 32.37 -14.14 12.88
CA SER A 98 31.19 -15.02 12.71
C SER A 98 30.29 -14.68 11.49
N SER A 99 30.71 -13.80 10.59
CA SER A 99 29.77 -13.06 9.71
C SER A 99 29.67 -13.51 8.24
N SER A 100 29.80 -14.80 7.92
CA SER A 100 29.56 -15.22 6.51
C SER A 100 28.07 -15.25 6.12
N ASN A 101 27.15 -15.36 7.09
CA ASN A 101 25.71 -15.56 6.84
C ASN A 101 24.83 -14.40 7.31
N MET A 102 25.41 -13.23 7.59
CA MET A 102 24.69 -12.06 8.08
C MET A 102 24.30 -11.13 6.90
N PRO A 103 23.05 -10.62 6.83
CA PRO A 103 22.69 -9.64 5.82
C PRO A 103 23.54 -8.38 5.93
N ILE A 104 23.91 -7.79 4.79
CA ILE A 104 24.79 -6.60 4.71
C ILE A 104 24.31 -5.45 5.60
N SER A 105 22.99 -5.29 5.76
CA SER A 105 22.36 -4.28 6.62
C SER A 105 22.71 -4.38 8.11
N PHE A 106 23.30 -5.50 8.55
CA PHE A 106 23.70 -5.76 9.93
C PHE A 106 25.22 -5.90 10.11
N GLN A 107 26.00 -5.62 9.07
CA GLN A 107 27.47 -5.62 9.19
C GLN A 107 27.98 -4.45 10.04
N SER A 108 27.16 -3.40 10.24
CA SER A 108 27.37 -2.30 11.20
C SER A 108 26.03 -1.62 11.46
N PRO A 109 25.50 -1.57 12.71
CA PRO A 109 26.17 -1.77 14.00
C PRO A 109 26.38 -3.24 14.40
N ARG A 110 27.43 -3.50 15.20
CA ARG A 110 27.81 -4.83 15.73
C ARG A 110 26.84 -5.40 16.78
N VAL A 111 25.71 -4.75 16.99
CA VAL A 111 24.75 -5.09 18.04
C VAL A 111 23.36 -5.05 17.42
N TYR A 112 22.69 -6.20 17.44
CA TYR A 112 21.32 -6.34 16.96
C TYR A 112 20.52 -7.23 17.90
N TRP A 113 19.21 -7.17 17.75
CA TRP A 113 18.30 -8.04 18.47
C TRP A 113 17.87 -9.17 17.56
N GLN A 114 17.69 -10.35 18.13
CA GLN A 114 17.28 -11.53 17.38
C GLN A 114 16.15 -12.24 18.11
N ILE A 115 15.14 -12.63 17.35
CA ILE A 115 14.13 -13.58 17.78
C ILE A 115 14.69 -14.95 17.41
N GLY A 116 14.89 -15.81 18.40
CA GLY A 116 15.34 -17.18 18.22
C GLY A 116 14.42 -17.97 17.30
N ARG A 117 14.91 -19.12 16.81
CA ARG A 117 14.07 -20.03 16.03
C ARG A 117 12.94 -20.56 16.90
N PHE A 118 11.76 -20.69 16.30
CA PHE A 118 10.61 -21.28 16.96
C PHE A 118 9.78 -22.08 15.95
N THR A 119 8.95 -22.98 16.47
CA THR A 119 8.03 -23.77 15.66
C THR A 119 6.61 -23.33 15.99
N THR A 120 5.81 -23.10 14.97
CA THR A 120 4.38 -22.75 15.10
C THR A 120 3.51 -24.01 15.19
N GLY A 121 2.24 -23.85 15.57
CA GLY A 121 1.31 -24.98 15.72
C GLY A 121 1.06 -25.79 14.43
N ASP A 122 1.42 -25.24 13.27
CA ASP A 122 1.39 -25.92 11.97
C ASP A 122 2.67 -26.73 11.66
N GLY A 123 3.62 -26.79 12.60
CA GLY A 123 4.88 -27.53 12.46
C GLY A 123 5.96 -26.84 11.63
N ARG A 124 5.71 -25.64 11.09
CA ARG A 124 6.74 -24.88 10.36
C ARG A 124 7.74 -24.26 11.34
N SER A 125 9.03 -24.36 11.01
CA SER A 125 10.10 -23.67 11.73
C SER A 125 10.32 -22.30 11.13
N TYR A 126 10.34 -21.29 11.98
CA TYR A 126 10.51 -19.89 11.63
C TYR A 126 11.73 -19.29 12.30
N GLY A 127 12.26 -18.24 11.67
CA GLY A 127 13.43 -17.51 12.14
C GLY A 127 14.78 -18.25 11.93
N PRO A 128 15.86 -17.72 12.52
CA PRO A 128 15.83 -16.61 13.47
C PRO A 128 15.57 -15.26 12.78
N TYR A 129 14.80 -14.39 13.41
CA TYR A 129 14.48 -13.06 12.86
C TYR A 129 15.36 -11.99 13.45
N MET A 130 15.99 -11.22 12.59
CA MET A 130 16.82 -10.10 13.02
C MET A 130 16.01 -8.81 13.11
N ILE A 131 16.30 -8.01 14.13
CA ILE A 131 15.68 -6.72 14.39
C ILE A 131 16.78 -5.65 14.38
N GLY A 132 16.51 -4.52 13.73
CA GLY A 132 17.46 -3.43 13.49
C GLY A 132 17.74 -3.17 12.01
N SER A 133 17.15 -3.95 11.09
CA SER A 133 17.31 -3.72 9.66
C SER A 133 16.62 -2.43 9.22
N THR A 134 17.18 -1.76 8.22
CA THR A 134 16.54 -0.64 7.51
C THR A 134 15.72 -1.08 6.29
N ARG A 135 15.68 -2.40 6.03
CA ARG A 135 15.02 -3.04 4.88
C ARG A 135 14.27 -4.29 5.32
N PHE A 136 13.24 -4.67 4.56
CA PHE A 136 12.61 -5.98 4.69
C PHE A 136 13.66 -7.08 4.51
N LEU A 137 13.58 -8.13 5.33
CA LEU A 137 14.43 -9.31 5.18
C LEU A 137 13.70 -10.35 4.34
N LEU A 138 14.43 -11.14 3.56
CA LEU A 138 13.88 -12.17 2.66
C LEU A 138 13.45 -13.43 3.41
N GLN A 139 12.84 -13.24 4.56
CA GLN A 139 12.39 -14.30 5.44
C GLN A 139 10.87 -14.24 5.57
N PRO A 140 10.14 -15.30 5.21
CA PRO A 140 8.73 -15.39 5.51
C PRO A 140 8.54 -15.45 7.03
N TYR A 141 7.42 -14.93 7.53
CA TYR A 141 7.10 -14.97 8.96
C TYR A 141 5.65 -15.38 9.23
N PRO A 142 5.37 -15.99 10.39
CA PRO A 142 4.00 -16.31 10.76
C PRO A 142 3.29 -14.99 11.06
N LEU A 143 2.19 -14.75 10.35
CA LEU A 143 1.53 -13.44 10.33
C LEU A 143 1.01 -13.03 11.71
N ASP A 144 0.70 -13.99 12.56
CA ASP A 144 0.22 -13.86 13.94
C ASP A 144 1.33 -14.01 15.01
N ILE A 145 2.59 -13.76 14.64
CA ILE A 145 3.73 -13.76 15.58
C ILE A 145 3.50 -12.85 16.82
N PRO A 146 3.60 -13.37 18.06
CA PRO A 146 3.22 -12.61 19.25
C PRO A 146 3.98 -11.29 19.46
N VAL A 147 5.22 -11.18 18.96
CA VAL A 147 6.02 -9.94 19.06
C VAL A 147 5.36 -8.75 18.35
N LEU A 148 4.53 -9.00 17.33
CA LEU A 148 3.82 -7.96 16.58
C LEU A 148 2.38 -7.72 17.06
N SER A 149 1.91 -8.46 18.07
CA SER A 149 0.52 -8.45 18.55
C SER A 149 -0.05 -7.06 18.82
N LYS A 150 0.75 -6.19 19.44
CA LYS A 150 0.35 -4.81 19.74
C LYS A 150 0.08 -3.92 18.51
N PHE A 151 0.52 -4.33 17.32
CA PHE A 151 0.25 -3.62 16.08
C PHE A 151 -0.98 -4.14 15.33
N TYR A 152 -1.52 -5.31 15.70
CA TYR A 152 -2.62 -5.93 14.95
C TYR A 152 -3.92 -5.13 15.06
N THR A 153 -4.13 -4.51 16.21
CA THR A 153 -5.29 -3.68 16.49
C THR A 153 -4.85 -2.36 17.10
N GLN A 154 -5.28 -1.25 16.50
CA GLN A 154 -5.13 0.08 17.09
C GLN A 154 -6.53 0.65 17.33
N PRO A 155 -7.00 0.66 18.59
CA PRO A 155 -8.32 1.19 18.93
C PRO A 155 -8.49 2.61 18.42
N GLY A 156 -9.69 2.93 17.92
CA GLY A 156 -10.01 4.25 17.38
C GLY A 156 -9.58 4.49 15.94
N TRP A 157 -8.92 3.52 15.27
CA TRP A 157 -8.61 3.59 13.84
C TRP A 157 -9.48 2.64 13.02
N ILE A 158 -10.28 3.20 12.13
CA ILE A 158 -11.26 2.50 11.30
C ILE A 158 -10.77 2.48 9.85
N PRO A 159 -10.68 1.30 9.20
CA PRO A 159 -10.39 1.19 7.78
C PRO A 159 -11.41 1.92 6.90
N THR A 160 -10.94 2.51 5.81
CA THR A 160 -11.79 3.19 4.83
C THR A 160 -11.25 2.98 3.41
N ASP A 161 -12.09 3.25 2.42
CA ASP A 161 -11.67 3.30 1.03
C ASP A 161 -10.71 4.48 0.81
N PHE A 162 -9.51 4.20 0.31
CA PHE A 162 -8.50 5.21 0.03
C PHE A 162 -8.87 6.07 -1.18
N GLU A 163 -9.63 5.56 -2.15
CA GLU A 163 -10.00 6.30 -3.38
C GLU A 163 -10.89 7.52 -3.06
N ARG A 164 -11.54 7.53 -1.90
CA ARG A 164 -12.36 8.66 -1.42
C ARG A 164 -11.56 9.92 -1.12
N PHE A 165 -10.25 9.80 -0.96
CA PHE A 165 -9.39 10.93 -0.58
C PHE A 165 -8.74 11.63 -1.77
N GLY A 166 -8.75 11.03 -2.97
CA GLY A 166 -8.17 11.62 -4.19
C GLY A 166 -6.81 12.28 -3.94
N ALA A 167 -6.72 13.59 -4.15
CA ALA A 167 -5.50 14.38 -3.92
C ALA A 167 -4.99 14.40 -2.46
N SER A 168 -5.84 14.12 -1.47
CA SER A 168 -5.48 14.09 -0.05
C SER A 168 -4.73 12.82 0.39
N ILE A 169 -4.56 11.83 -0.48
CA ILE A 169 -3.79 10.62 -0.16
C ILE A 169 -2.30 10.94 0.07
N GLY A 170 -1.74 11.91 -0.67
CA GLY A 170 -0.36 12.35 -0.47
C GLY A 170 -0.09 12.74 0.99
N PRO A 171 -0.82 13.72 1.55
CA PRO A 171 -0.73 14.08 2.97
C PRO A 171 -0.97 12.92 3.96
N MET A 172 -1.82 11.94 3.62
CA MET A 172 -2.05 10.77 4.49
C MET A 172 -0.83 9.84 4.60
N LEU A 173 0.08 9.88 3.62
CA LEU A 173 1.33 9.12 3.66
C LEU A 173 2.34 9.75 4.64
N ASP A 174 2.20 11.03 4.99
CA ASP A 174 3.03 11.72 5.99
C ASP A 174 2.63 11.34 7.43
N THR A 175 1.38 10.91 7.63
CA THR A 175 0.81 10.53 8.94
C THR A 175 0.73 9.01 9.12
N TRP A 176 1.53 8.25 8.38
CA TRP A 176 1.45 6.78 8.29
C TRP A 176 1.55 6.05 9.64
N ILE A 177 0.97 4.85 9.71
CA ILE A 177 1.07 3.95 10.86
C ILE A 177 1.49 2.54 10.41
N PHE A 178 2.12 1.76 11.29
CA PHE A 178 2.40 0.35 11.02
C PHE A 178 1.34 -0.56 11.68
N ARG A 179 0.65 -1.36 10.86
CA ARG A 179 -0.47 -2.22 11.30
C ARG A 179 -0.53 -3.52 10.47
N PRO A 180 0.36 -4.50 10.70
CA PRO A 180 0.35 -5.79 10.01
C PRO A 180 -0.80 -6.68 10.52
N GLU A 181 -2.05 -6.35 10.17
CA GLU A 181 -3.24 -7.06 10.65
C GLU A 181 -3.29 -8.50 10.08
N PRO A 182 -3.11 -9.56 10.90
CA PRO A 182 -2.85 -10.91 10.39
C PRO A 182 -4.00 -11.49 9.58
N GLY A 183 -5.25 -11.16 9.94
CA GLY A 183 -6.44 -11.58 9.20
C GLY A 183 -6.46 -10.99 7.79
N ILE A 184 -6.20 -9.69 7.67
CA ILE A 184 -6.16 -9.00 6.38
C ILE A 184 -4.98 -9.46 5.52
N LEU A 185 -3.79 -9.60 6.10
CA LEU A 185 -2.62 -10.13 5.39
C LEU A 185 -2.91 -11.53 4.82
N ARG A 186 -3.53 -12.42 5.61
CA ARG A 186 -3.94 -13.76 5.12
C ARG A 186 -4.91 -13.68 3.95
N LEU A 187 -5.91 -12.80 4.02
CA LEU A 187 -6.90 -12.62 2.95
C LEU A 187 -6.29 -12.01 1.69
N ILE A 188 -5.41 -11.01 1.81
CA ILE A 188 -4.65 -10.45 0.68
C ILE A 188 -3.85 -11.55 0.00
N ARG A 189 -3.04 -12.30 0.76
CA ARG A 189 -2.25 -13.41 0.21
C ARG A 189 -3.13 -14.44 -0.47
N HIS A 190 -4.22 -14.85 0.17
CA HIS A 190 -5.14 -15.82 -0.40
C HIS A 190 -5.74 -15.32 -1.72
N GLN A 191 -6.26 -14.09 -1.74
CA GLN A 191 -6.85 -13.48 -2.92
C GLN A 191 -5.84 -13.39 -4.07
N LEU A 192 -4.62 -12.92 -3.80
CA LEU A 192 -3.55 -12.84 -4.79
C LEU A 192 -3.18 -14.23 -5.33
N HIS A 193 -3.02 -15.22 -4.46
CA HIS A 193 -2.73 -16.60 -4.90
C HIS A 193 -3.84 -17.16 -5.79
N VAL A 194 -5.11 -16.98 -5.43
CA VAL A 194 -6.24 -17.43 -6.25
C VAL A 194 -6.19 -16.79 -7.62
N MET A 195 -6.03 -15.46 -7.69
CA MET A 195 -6.01 -14.77 -8.98
C MET A 195 -4.79 -15.13 -9.83
N LEU A 196 -3.60 -15.23 -9.23
CA LEU A 196 -2.38 -15.63 -9.95
C LEU A 196 -2.49 -17.06 -10.47
N ASN A 197 -2.97 -18.00 -9.65
CA ASN A 197 -3.17 -19.39 -10.07
C ASN A 197 -4.20 -19.50 -11.19
N ASN A 198 -5.31 -18.75 -11.12
CA ASN A 198 -6.33 -18.71 -12.18
C ASN A 198 -5.77 -18.13 -13.49
N ALA A 199 -4.82 -17.19 -13.40
CA ALA A 199 -4.08 -16.67 -14.56
C ALA A 199 -2.95 -17.61 -15.04
N GLY A 200 -2.82 -18.81 -14.46
CA GLY A 200 -1.79 -19.79 -14.81
C GLY A 200 -0.38 -19.44 -14.32
N LEU A 201 -0.25 -18.45 -13.44
CA LEU A 201 1.02 -18.08 -12.82
C LEU A 201 1.25 -18.91 -11.57
N ARG A 202 2.40 -19.57 -11.50
CA ARG A 202 2.86 -20.26 -10.30
C ARG A 202 3.86 -19.37 -9.58
N PRO A 203 3.76 -19.21 -8.25
CA PRO A 203 4.74 -18.47 -7.48
C PRO A 203 6.16 -19.01 -7.70
N GLU A 204 7.11 -18.13 -8.01
CA GLU A 204 8.52 -18.49 -8.16
C GLU A 204 9.32 -18.23 -6.87
N PRO A 205 10.43 -18.96 -6.63
CA PRO A 205 11.37 -18.63 -5.56
C PRO A 205 11.96 -17.24 -5.74
N VAL A 206 12.13 -16.52 -4.63
CA VAL A 206 12.69 -15.16 -4.60
C VAL A 206 13.99 -15.17 -3.83
N GLY A 207 15.11 -14.99 -4.56
CA GLY A 207 16.44 -15.10 -3.98
C GLY A 207 16.74 -16.53 -3.48
N ASN A 208 17.62 -16.64 -2.49
CA ASN A 208 18.18 -17.93 -2.04
C ASN A 208 17.65 -18.40 -0.66
N GLU A 209 16.70 -17.68 -0.05
CA GLU A 209 16.30 -17.88 1.36
C GLU A 209 15.02 -18.73 1.54
N GLY A 210 14.59 -19.47 0.52
CA GLY A 210 13.38 -20.30 0.58
C GLY A 210 12.07 -19.50 0.65
N LEU A 211 12.14 -18.20 0.37
CA LEU A 211 11.00 -17.31 0.17
C LEU A 211 10.41 -17.55 -1.22
N THR A 212 9.09 -17.63 -1.31
CA THR A 212 8.37 -17.70 -2.59
C THR A 212 7.57 -16.41 -2.80
N GLU A 213 7.32 -16.01 -4.05
CA GLU A 213 6.37 -14.95 -4.37
C GLU A 213 5.03 -15.15 -3.64
N GLY A 214 4.39 -14.06 -3.24
CA GLY A 214 3.15 -14.09 -2.46
C GLY A 214 3.35 -14.29 -0.95
N GLU A 215 4.57 -14.56 -0.47
CA GLU A 215 4.87 -14.58 0.97
C GLU A 215 5.31 -13.21 1.49
N TYR A 216 4.80 -12.83 2.66
CA TYR A 216 5.17 -11.57 3.31
C TYR A 216 6.57 -11.63 3.92
N LEU A 217 7.35 -10.58 3.69
CA LEU A 217 8.70 -10.44 4.21
C LEU A 217 8.70 -9.90 5.64
N TRP A 218 9.67 -10.32 6.43
CA TRP A 218 9.91 -9.77 7.77
C TRP A 218 10.18 -8.25 7.69
N PRO A 219 9.40 -7.41 8.41
CA PRO A 219 9.48 -5.96 8.31
C PRO A 219 10.74 -5.37 8.97
N PRO A 220 11.18 -4.17 8.55
CA PRO A 220 12.34 -3.48 9.13
C PRO A 220 12.05 -2.87 10.51
N LEU A 221 11.97 -3.72 11.53
CA LEU A 221 11.67 -3.34 12.91
C LEU A 221 12.92 -2.84 13.65
N GLY A 222 12.71 -2.00 14.67
CA GLY A 222 13.68 -1.64 15.70
C GLY A 222 13.20 -2.06 17.10
N MET A 223 14.07 -1.94 18.09
CA MET A 223 13.76 -2.15 19.51
C MET A 223 13.79 -0.85 20.30
N ARG A 224 12.76 -0.60 21.11
CA ARG A 224 12.71 0.46 22.13
C ARG A 224 13.13 -0.09 23.48
N ALA A 225 13.64 0.81 24.33
CA ALA A 225 13.86 0.60 25.77
C ALA A 225 14.53 -0.74 26.10
N TYR A 226 15.78 -0.94 25.67
CA TYR A 226 16.59 -2.13 26.01
C TYR A 226 15.91 -3.49 25.73
N GLY A 227 15.11 -3.59 24.68
CA GLY A 227 14.50 -4.86 24.27
C GLY A 227 13.07 -5.08 24.73
N VAL A 228 12.45 -4.10 25.39
CA VAL A 228 11.08 -4.23 25.93
C VAL A 228 10.01 -4.21 24.84
N ALA A 229 10.25 -3.53 23.72
CA ALA A 229 9.21 -3.32 22.71
C ALA A 229 9.76 -3.17 21.29
N VAL A 230 9.23 -3.93 20.34
CA VAL A 230 9.47 -3.68 18.89
C VAL A 230 8.74 -2.43 18.41
N TYR A 231 9.21 -1.79 17.35
CA TYR A 231 8.53 -0.69 16.64
C TYR A 231 9.01 -0.62 15.19
N MET A 232 8.24 0.03 14.31
CA MET A 232 8.74 0.44 13.00
C MET A 232 9.48 1.79 13.18
N PRO A 233 10.79 1.88 12.90
CA PRO A 233 11.51 3.15 12.95
C PRO A 233 10.92 4.17 12.00
N THR A 234 10.78 5.43 12.45
CA THR A 234 10.13 6.49 11.67
C THR A 234 10.79 6.68 10.31
N GLN A 235 12.13 6.71 10.28
CA GLN A 235 12.91 6.81 9.04
C GLN A 235 12.62 5.69 8.03
N ASN A 236 12.32 4.47 8.49
CA ASN A 236 12.03 3.34 7.60
C ASN A 236 10.64 3.53 6.95
N GLY A 237 9.64 3.93 7.74
CA GLY A 237 8.31 4.19 7.21
C GLY A 237 8.24 5.45 6.36
N ASP A 238 8.91 6.55 6.73
CA ASP A 238 8.98 7.77 5.92
C ASP A 238 9.56 7.50 4.53
N ARG A 239 10.60 6.66 4.45
CA ARG A 239 11.22 6.25 3.18
C ARG A 239 10.25 5.43 2.32
N LEU A 240 9.46 4.54 2.94
CA LEU A 240 8.44 3.75 2.25
C LEU A 240 7.29 4.64 1.77
N SER A 241 6.73 5.45 2.65
CA SER A 241 5.69 6.44 2.35
C SER A 241 6.11 7.39 1.22
N SER A 242 7.35 7.88 1.25
CA SER A 242 7.90 8.71 0.18
C SER A 242 7.99 7.98 -1.16
N ALA A 243 8.28 6.68 -1.17
CA ALA A 243 8.27 5.90 -2.40
C ALA A 243 6.86 5.71 -2.95
N VAL A 244 5.90 5.40 -2.07
CA VAL A 244 4.48 5.30 -2.47
C VAL A 244 3.97 6.64 -2.99
N ALA A 245 4.31 7.76 -2.35
CA ALA A 245 3.94 9.09 -2.78
C ALA A 245 4.49 9.42 -4.19
N ARG A 246 5.71 8.98 -4.52
CA ARG A 246 6.27 9.13 -5.87
C ARG A 246 5.51 8.32 -6.91
N GLU A 247 5.17 7.06 -6.61
CA GLU A 247 4.39 6.23 -7.52
C GLU A 247 2.97 6.77 -7.70
N LEU A 248 2.36 7.31 -6.63
CA LEU A 248 1.08 8.00 -6.68
C LEU A 248 1.14 9.25 -7.56
N ALA A 249 2.14 10.10 -7.39
CA ALA A 249 2.33 11.30 -8.20
C ALA A 249 2.56 10.98 -9.70
N ALA A 250 3.22 9.85 -9.98
CA ALA A 250 3.48 9.36 -11.32
C ALA A 250 2.32 8.51 -11.90
N HIS A 251 1.31 8.16 -11.09
CA HIS A 251 0.19 7.31 -11.51
C HIS A 251 -0.64 8.00 -12.60
N ARG A 252 -0.88 7.29 -13.70
CA ARG A 252 -1.76 7.74 -14.79
C ARG A 252 -2.65 6.58 -15.23
N PHE A 253 -3.80 6.89 -15.81
CA PHE A 253 -4.76 5.89 -16.27
C PHE A 253 -4.15 4.89 -17.27
N HIS A 254 -3.38 5.37 -18.25
CA HIS A 254 -2.72 4.55 -19.28
C HIS A 254 -1.36 3.98 -18.87
N ALA A 255 -0.87 4.34 -17.68
CA ALA A 255 0.41 3.88 -17.12
C ALA A 255 0.23 3.68 -15.60
N PRO A 256 -0.56 2.68 -15.18
CA PRO A 256 -0.91 2.50 -13.78
C PRO A 256 0.32 2.10 -12.96
N ARG A 257 0.59 2.86 -11.90
CA ARG A 257 1.67 2.62 -10.93
C ARG A 257 1.16 2.26 -9.53
N VAL A 258 -0.15 2.29 -9.35
CA VAL A 258 -0.82 2.12 -8.06
C VAL A 258 -2.12 1.38 -8.34
N PHE A 259 -2.41 0.40 -7.50
CA PHE A 259 -3.48 -0.56 -7.73
C PHE A 259 -4.34 -0.68 -6.49
N ARG A 260 -5.61 -1.01 -6.70
CA ARG A 260 -6.58 -1.37 -5.67
C ARG A 260 -6.74 -2.87 -5.67
N LEU A 261 -6.58 -3.48 -4.50
CA LEU A 261 -7.05 -4.83 -4.23
C LEU A 261 -8.26 -4.77 -3.31
N GLU A 262 -9.36 -5.35 -3.75
CA GLU A 262 -10.55 -5.55 -2.95
C GLU A 262 -10.44 -6.87 -2.17
N VAL A 263 -10.60 -6.77 -0.85
CA VAL A 263 -10.55 -7.90 0.07
C VAL A 263 -11.93 -8.10 0.69
N PRO A 264 -12.68 -9.16 0.30
CA PRO A 264 -14.01 -9.41 0.82
C PRO A 264 -13.98 -9.91 2.28
N LEU A 265 -14.84 -9.36 3.13
CA LEU A 265 -15.01 -9.69 4.55
C LEU A 265 -16.44 -10.16 4.86
N GLY A 266 -17.08 -10.83 3.91
CA GLY A 266 -18.49 -11.22 4.00
C GLY A 266 -19.41 -10.10 3.53
N SER A 267 -19.91 -9.27 4.45
CA SER A 267 -20.91 -8.23 4.15
C SER A 267 -20.32 -6.91 3.64
N HIS A 268 -19.01 -6.73 3.75
CA HIS A 268 -18.31 -5.56 3.24
C HIS A 268 -16.93 -5.94 2.69
N SER A 269 -16.31 -5.02 1.96
CA SER A 269 -14.95 -5.18 1.45
C SER A 269 -14.02 -4.15 2.08
N ARG A 270 -12.75 -4.52 2.24
CA ARG A 270 -11.65 -3.58 2.51
C ARG A 270 -10.88 -3.33 1.22
N TYR A 271 -10.29 -2.14 1.10
CA TYR A 271 -9.64 -1.70 -0.13
C TYR A 271 -8.18 -1.37 0.16
N ILE A 272 -7.32 -2.18 -0.44
CA ILE A 272 -5.89 -2.17 -0.18
C ILE A 272 -5.18 -1.47 -1.32
N LEU A 273 -4.43 -0.44 -0.99
CA LEU A 273 -3.52 0.24 -1.90
C LEU A 273 -2.29 -0.64 -2.09
N MET A 274 -2.09 -1.11 -3.31
CA MET A 274 -0.93 -1.89 -3.73
C MET A 274 -0.01 -1.01 -4.57
N THR A 275 1.27 -0.99 -4.22
CA THR A 275 2.26 -0.18 -4.93
C THR A 275 3.54 -0.96 -5.16
N PRO A 276 3.98 -1.15 -6.41
CA PRO A 276 5.31 -1.67 -6.69
C PRO A 276 6.35 -0.61 -6.32
N VAL A 277 7.44 -1.02 -5.67
CA VAL A 277 8.55 -0.14 -5.33
C VAL A 277 9.88 -0.80 -5.67
N ALA A 278 10.92 0.00 -5.93
CA ALA A 278 12.23 -0.52 -6.31
C ALA A 278 12.83 -1.41 -5.20
N SER A 279 12.95 -2.72 -5.48
CA SER A 279 13.35 -3.75 -4.51
C SER A 279 14.67 -3.45 -3.81
N GLY A 280 15.68 -2.95 -4.54
CA GLY A 280 17.02 -2.68 -3.98
C GLY A 280 17.05 -1.58 -2.91
N HIS A 281 16.01 -0.74 -2.81
CA HIS A 281 15.91 0.26 -1.75
C HIS A 281 15.29 -0.28 -0.46
N PHE A 282 14.47 -1.32 -0.56
CA PHE A 282 13.60 -1.81 0.51
C PHE A 282 13.85 -3.26 0.91
N THR A 283 14.67 -3.99 0.16
CA THR A 283 15.06 -5.39 0.37
C THR A 283 16.57 -5.55 0.12
N PRO A 284 17.21 -6.67 0.52
CA PRO A 284 18.62 -6.91 0.22
C PRO A 284 18.88 -7.34 -1.24
N VAL A 285 17.83 -7.62 -2.02
CA VAL A 285 17.93 -8.15 -3.40
C VAL A 285 17.67 -7.05 -4.42
N ALA A 286 18.56 -6.90 -5.40
CA ALA A 286 18.40 -5.92 -6.47
C ALA A 286 17.43 -6.43 -7.54
N ALA A 287 16.83 -5.52 -8.30
CA ALA A 287 15.88 -5.88 -9.36
C ALA A 287 16.49 -6.75 -10.47
N ALA A 288 17.82 -6.69 -10.65
CA ALA A 288 18.55 -7.54 -11.58
C ALA A 288 18.65 -9.01 -11.12
N ASP A 289 18.63 -9.25 -9.81
CA ASP A 289 18.76 -10.58 -9.22
C ASP A 289 17.40 -11.33 -9.16
N VAL A 290 16.29 -10.60 -9.30
CA VAL A 290 14.92 -11.14 -9.37
C VAL A 290 14.22 -10.62 -10.63
N PRO A 291 14.68 -11.04 -11.83
CA PRO A 291 14.23 -10.45 -13.09
C PRO A 291 12.74 -10.66 -13.37
N ASN A 292 12.12 -11.68 -12.78
CA ASN A 292 10.70 -12.02 -12.96
C ASN A 292 9.78 -11.46 -11.87
N SER A 293 10.33 -10.91 -10.78
CA SER A 293 9.56 -10.48 -9.62
C SER A 293 9.73 -8.99 -9.34
N GLU A 294 8.74 -8.40 -8.69
CA GLU A 294 8.76 -7.02 -8.22
C GLU A 294 8.36 -6.98 -6.75
N PHE A 295 8.90 -6.03 -6.00
CA PHE A 295 8.56 -5.87 -4.59
C PHE A 295 7.36 -4.93 -4.45
N TRP A 296 6.31 -5.42 -3.79
CA TRP A 296 5.05 -4.71 -3.59
C TRP A 296 4.85 -4.38 -2.12
N VAL A 297 4.34 -3.18 -1.86
CA VAL A 297 3.93 -2.74 -0.52
C VAL A 297 2.43 -2.51 -0.47
N PHE A 298 1.85 -2.80 0.68
CA PHE A 298 0.40 -2.82 0.90
C PHE A 298 0.04 -1.80 1.96
N HIS A 299 -0.87 -0.89 1.62
CA HIS A 299 -1.40 0.09 2.55
C HIS A 299 -2.92 0.06 2.60
N GLU A 300 -3.47 0.44 3.74
CA GLU A 300 -4.91 0.63 3.94
C GLU A 300 -5.14 2.06 4.46
N ALA A 301 -6.12 2.76 3.90
CA ALA A 301 -6.48 4.08 4.41
C ALA A 301 -7.25 3.93 5.74
N MET A 302 -6.91 4.78 6.70
CA MET A 302 -7.44 4.73 8.04
C MET A 302 -8.00 6.11 8.43
N VAL A 303 -9.14 6.11 9.10
CA VAL A 303 -9.67 7.28 9.81
C VAL A 303 -9.62 7.02 11.30
N GLY A 304 -9.06 7.96 12.05
CA GLY A 304 -9.02 7.93 13.50
C GLY A 304 -9.29 9.29 14.12
N GLY A 305 -9.00 9.41 15.41
CA GLY A 305 -9.29 10.63 16.17
C GLY A 305 -10.76 10.75 16.58
N GLY A 306 -11.10 11.89 17.20
CA GLY A 306 -12.47 12.18 17.60
C GLY A 306 -13.33 12.62 16.41
N VAL A 307 -14.65 12.48 16.54
CA VAL A 307 -15.64 12.85 15.51
C VAL A 307 -15.47 14.30 15.00
N ARG A 308 -14.98 15.20 15.87
CA ARG A 308 -14.79 16.63 15.55
C ARG A 308 -13.50 16.95 14.79
N THR A 309 -12.50 16.08 14.86
CA THR A 309 -11.18 16.28 14.25
C THR A 309 -10.68 14.94 13.71
N PRO A 310 -11.26 14.45 12.60
CA PRO A 310 -10.84 13.19 12.01
C PRO A 310 -9.37 13.31 11.58
N GLN A 311 -8.61 12.28 11.94
CA GLN A 311 -7.23 12.10 11.50
C GLN A 311 -7.22 11.04 10.41
N HIS A 312 -6.53 11.33 9.32
CA HIS A 312 -6.39 10.42 8.19
C HIS A 312 -4.95 9.93 8.12
N SER A 313 -4.76 8.64 7.87
CA SER A 313 -3.45 8.00 7.81
C SER A 313 -3.46 6.84 6.81
N MET A 314 -2.29 6.53 6.24
CA MET A 314 -2.07 5.27 5.55
C MET A 314 -1.42 4.25 6.49
N ALA A 315 -2.11 3.14 6.75
CA ALA A 315 -1.55 2.01 7.48
C ALA A 315 -0.72 1.13 6.56
N LEU A 316 0.59 1.02 6.81
CA LEU A 316 1.45 0.01 6.20
C LEU A 316 1.13 -1.37 6.79
N LEU A 317 0.68 -2.27 5.94
CA LEU A 317 0.33 -3.64 6.31
C LEU A 317 1.53 -4.59 6.18
N GLY A 318 2.30 -4.47 5.09
CA GLY A 318 3.44 -5.33 4.82
C GLY A 318 3.97 -5.19 3.41
N GLY A 319 4.87 -6.10 3.02
CA GLY A 319 5.38 -6.19 1.65
C GLY A 319 5.68 -7.63 1.25
N MET A 320 5.51 -7.93 -0.05
CA MET A 320 5.79 -9.23 -0.65
C MET A 320 6.34 -9.06 -2.07
N PHE A 321 7.01 -10.07 -2.58
CA PHE A 321 7.31 -10.13 -4.01
C PHE A 321 6.13 -10.72 -4.77
N LEU A 322 5.84 -10.17 -5.94
CA LEU A 322 4.85 -10.68 -6.89
C LEU A 322 5.48 -10.78 -8.29
N PRO A 323 4.96 -11.63 -9.18
CA PRO A 323 5.40 -11.67 -10.57
C PRO A 323 5.28 -10.29 -11.22
N LYS A 324 6.28 -9.85 -12.01
CA LYS A 324 6.19 -8.59 -12.79
C LYS A 324 5.00 -8.57 -13.74
N ARG A 325 4.56 -9.74 -14.19
CA ARG A 325 3.39 -9.93 -15.06
C ARG A 325 2.06 -9.88 -14.31
N ALA A 326 2.07 -9.71 -12.98
CA ALA A 326 0.85 -9.64 -12.18
C ALA A 326 -0.03 -8.47 -12.62
N THR A 327 0.52 -7.29 -12.93
CA THR A 327 -0.29 -6.12 -13.31
C THR A 327 -1.04 -6.31 -14.62
N THR A 328 -0.41 -6.96 -15.60
CA THR A 328 -1.02 -7.20 -16.92
C THR A 328 -2.04 -8.33 -16.88
N LEU A 329 -1.80 -9.37 -16.07
CA LEU A 329 -2.65 -10.56 -16.02
C LEU A 329 -3.79 -10.45 -14.99
N LEU A 330 -3.60 -9.65 -13.94
CA LEU A 330 -4.63 -9.41 -12.93
C LEU A 330 -5.54 -8.23 -13.29
N GLY A 331 -5.18 -7.40 -14.29
CA GLY A 331 -5.88 -6.17 -14.64
C GLY A 331 -7.35 -6.33 -15.05
N ASP A 332 -7.75 -7.55 -15.44
CA ASP A 332 -9.12 -7.91 -15.81
C ASP A 332 -9.93 -8.50 -14.64
N SER A 333 -9.33 -8.62 -13.45
CA SER A 333 -10.02 -9.11 -12.25
C SER A 333 -10.92 -8.05 -11.65
N ALA A 334 -12.15 -8.42 -11.27
CA ALA A 334 -13.03 -7.53 -10.52
C ALA A 334 -12.42 -7.06 -9.18
N PHE A 335 -11.53 -7.87 -8.60
CA PHE A 335 -10.92 -7.61 -7.30
C PHE A 335 -9.58 -6.87 -7.38
N PHE A 336 -8.91 -6.85 -8.53
CA PHE A 336 -7.64 -6.17 -8.72
C PHE A 336 -7.74 -5.22 -9.90
N ARG A 337 -7.62 -3.92 -9.63
CA ARG A 337 -7.71 -2.90 -10.68
C ARG A 337 -6.70 -1.79 -10.45
N ARG A 338 -6.44 -0.99 -11.48
CA ARG A 338 -5.79 0.32 -11.31
C ARG A 338 -6.58 1.16 -10.31
N ALA A 339 -5.87 1.87 -9.43
CA ALA A 339 -6.50 2.82 -8.53
C ALA A 339 -7.09 4.01 -9.30
N ILE A 340 -8.14 4.61 -8.76
CA ILE A 340 -8.83 5.78 -9.32
C ILE A 340 -8.79 6.90 -8.29
N PHE A 341 -8.34 8.09 -8.69
CA PHE A 341 -8.14 9.27 -7.82
C PHE A 341 -8.77 10.53 -8.39
#